data_AF-A0A7E5VIC1-F1
#
_entry.id   AF-A0A7E5VIC1-F1
#
_cell.length_a   1.000
_cell.length_b   1.000
_cell.length_c   1.000
_cell.angle_alpha   90.00
_cell.angle_beta   90.00
_cell.angle_gamma   90.00
#
_symmetry.space_group_name_H-M   'P 1'
#
loop_
_entity.id
_entity.type
_entity.pdbx_description
1 polymer ?
#
loop_
_entity_poly.entity_id
_entity_poly.type
_entity_poly.pdbx_seq_one_letter_code
_entity_poly.pdbx_strand_id
1 'polypeptide(L)'
;MTKLVNKDAERLNPCLKEQEQSYQCLNKNGYDQSKCEEYFDNYNTCKKFWGKVYRDRKAQGLYPYLPDVEERAKIKAQYFGAVKSSIS
;
A
#
# COMPACT_ATOMS: atom_id res chain seq x y z
N MET A 1 21.47 13.21 -15.95
CA MET A 1 20.02 13.06 -16.23
C MET A 1 19.28 13.30 -14.93
N THR A 2 18.48 14.37 -14.84
CA THR A 2 17.66 14.66 -13.65
C THR A 2 16.52 13.64 -13.59
N LYS A 3 16.40 12.92 -12.46
CA LYS A 3 15.34 11.94 -12.26
C LYS A 3 13.99 12.68 -12.26
N LEU A 4 13.07 12.32 -13.16
CA LEU A 4 11.70 12.84 -13.13
C LEU A 4 11.01 12.27 -11.87
N VAL A 5 10.58 13.15 -10.96
CA VAL A 5 9.94 12.77 -9.70
C VAL A 5 8.47 13.16 -9.75
N ASN A 6 7.59 12.17 -9.62
CA ASN A 6 6.17 12.41 -9.38
C ASN A 6 5.95 12.73 -7.89
N LYS A 7 5.75 14.01 -7.55
CA LYS A 7 5.55 14.48 -6.17
C LYS A 7 4.24 14.00 -5.54
N ASP A 8 3.26 13.59 -6.35
CA ASP A 8 1.97 13.10 -5.87
C ASP A 8 1.95 11.59 -5.62
N ALA A 9 3.03 10.87 -5.96
CA ALA A 9 3.06 9.41 -5.88
C ALA A 9 2.75 8.89 -4.48
N GLU A 10 3.34 9.48 -3.44
CA GLU A 10 3.10 9.07 -2.05
C GLU A 10 1.65 9.33 -1.63
N ARG A 11 1.08 10.46 -2.06
CA ARG A 11 -0.30 10.83 -1.72
C ARG A 11 -1.31 9.92 -2.42
N LEU A 12 -1.11 9.62 -3.70
CA LEU A 12 -2.08 8.87 -4.51
C LEU A 12 -1.90 7.36 -4.45
N ASN A 13 -0.70 6.87 -4.15
CA ASN A 13 -0.41 5.44 -4.05
C ASN A 13 -0.01 5.08 -2.60
N PRO A 14 -0.94 4.51 -1.81
CA PRO A 14 -0.63 4.08 -0.45
C PRO A 14 0.25 2.82 -0.37
N CYS A 15 0.57 2.24 -1.53
CA CYS A 15 1.44 1.08 -1.72
C CYS A 15 2.68 1.43 -2.55
N LEU A 16 3.09 2.71 -2.58
CA LEU A 16 4.24 3.16 -3.37
C LEU A 16 5.51 2.38 -3.01
N LYS A 17 5.75 2.17 -1.72
CA LYS A 17 6.92 1.43 -1.22
C LYS A 17 6.94 -0.01 -1.76
N GLU A 18 5.85 -0.75 -1.62
CA GLU A 18 5.77 -2.15 -2.06
C GLU A 18 5.82 -2.24 -3.59
N GLN A 19 5.24 -1.27 -4.31
CA GLN A 19 5.38 -1.15 -5.75
C GLN A 19 6.85 -0.95 -6.16
N GLU A 20 7.57 -0.02 -5.53
CA GLU A 20 8.98 0.24 -5.81
C GLU A 20 9.84 -1.00 -5.51
N GLN A 21 9.56 -1.73 -4.43
CA GLN A 21 10.25 -2.99 -4.12
C GLN A 21 10.01 -4.05 -5.20
N SER A 22 8.79 -4.18 -5.72
CA SER A 22 8.49 -5.12 -6.82
C SER A 22 9.26 -4.76 -8.10
N TYR A 23 9.34 -3.46 -8.45
CA TYR A 23 10.14 -3.01 -9.60
C TYR A 23 11.63 -3.19 -9.37
N GLN A 24 12.12 -2.95 -8.15
CA GLN A 24 13.53 -3.21 -7.81
C GLN A 24 13.87 -4.69 -7.96
N CYS A 25 13.00 -5.60 -7.54
CA CYS A 25 13.20 -7.03 -7.74
C CYS A 25 13.27 -7.38 -9.24
N LEU A 26 12.32 -6.89 -10.04
CA LEU A 26 12.30 -7.13 -11.48
C LEU A 26 13.58 -6.63 -12.16
N ASN A 27 13.99 -5.40 -11.85
CA ASN A 27 15.20 -4.81 -12.40
C ASN A 27 16.47 -5.62 -12.06
N LYS A 28 16.54 -6.18 -10.84
CA LYS A 28 17.67 -7.02 -10.41
C LYS A 28 17.69 -8.40 -11.05
N ASN A 29 16.52 -8.92 -11.43
CA ASN A 29 16.36 -10.29 -11.90
C ASN A 29 16.12 -10.41 -13.41
N GLY A 30 16.40 -9.36 -14.19
CA GLY A 30 16.19 -9.38 -15.64
C GLY A 30 14.71 -9.55 -16.00
N TYR A 31 13.80 -9.00 -15.19
CA TYR A 31 12.35 -9.10 -15.32
C TYR A 31 11.77 -10.53 -15.20
N ASP A 32 12.54 -11.47 -14.65
CA ASP A 32 12.02 -12.78 -14.27
C ASP A 32 11.03 -12.66 -13.09
N GLN A 33 9.74 -12.75 -13.40
CA GLN A 33 8.66 -12.58 -12.43
C GLN A 33 8.65 -13.67 -11.36
N SER A 34 9.09 -14.89 -11.70
CA SER A 34 9.09 -16.03 -10.77
C SER A 34 10.00 -15.79 -9.56
N LYS A 35 11.00 -14.92 -9.70
CA LYS A 35 11.92 -14.54 -8.62
C LYS A 35 11.38 -13.43 -7.72
N CYS A 36 10.21 -12.88 -8.03
CA CYS A 36 9.67 -11.69 -7.39
C CYS A 36 8.27 -11.89 -6.77
N GLU A 37 7.82 -13.14 -6.65
CA GLU A 37 6.48 -13.48 -6.14
C GLU A 37 6.19 -12.85 -4.77
N GLU A 38 7.12 -12.94 -3.82
CA GLU A 38 6.95 -12.33 -2.48
C GLU A 38 6.71 -10.81 -2.54
N TYR A 39 7.41 -10.10 -3.43
CA TYR A 39 7.23 -8.66 -3.60
C TYR A 39 5.86 -8.34 -4.22
N PHE A 40 5.38 -9.18 -5.13
CA PHE A 40 4.04 -9.05 -5.68
C PHE A 40 2.96 -9.34 -4.64
N ASP A 41 3.17 -10.34 -3.79
CA ASP A 41 2.26 -10.67 -2.70
C ASP A 41 2.17 -9.55 -1.67
N ASN A 42 3.30 -8.93 -1.33
CA ASN A 42 3.35 -7.75 -0.48
C ASN A 42 2.57 -6.58 -1.10
N TYR A 43 2.81 -6.30 -2.39
CA TYR A 43 2.09 -5.25 -3.11
C TYR A 43 0.58 -5.53 -3.20
N ASN A 44 0.19 -6.77 -3.48
CA ASN A 44 -1.21 -7.20 -3.56
C ASN A 44 -1.90 -7.13 -2.20
N THR A 45 -1.22 -7.54 -1.14
CA THR A 45 -1.71 -7.44 0.25
C THR A 45 -1.93 -5.98 0.62
N CYS A 46 -0.99 -5.10 0.29
CA CYS A 46 -1.15 -3.66 0.50
C CYS A 46 -2.38 -3.11 -0.23
N LYS A 47 -2.56 -3.43 -1.52
CA LYS A 47 -3.75 -3.00 -2.29
C LYS A 47 -5.05 -3.50 -1.69
N LYS A 48 -5.09 -4.76 -1.24
CA LYS A 48 -6.27 -5.35 -0.59
C LYS A 48 -6.63 -4.60 0.69
N PHE A 49 -5.63 -4.32 1.54
CA PHE A 49 -5.80 -3.56 2.77
C PHE A 49 -6.37 -2.15 2.49
N TRP A 50 -5.70 -1.35 1.65
CA TRP A 50 -6.15 0.02 1.36
C TRP A 50 -7.46 0.08 0.60
N GLY A 51 -7.74 -0.92 -0.25
CA GLY A 51 -9.05 -1.07 -0.88
C GLY A 51 -10.17 -1.29 0.13
N LYS A 52 -9.90 -2.02 1.22
CA LYS A 52 -10.87 -2.17 2.32
C LYS A 52 -11.02 -0.88 3.12
N VAL A 53 -9.92 -0.25 3.53
CA VAL A 53 -9.95 1.04 4.24
C VAL A 53 -10.76 2.08 3.46
N TYR A 54 -10.54 2.17 2.14
CA TYR A 54 -11.27 3.08 1.27
C TYR A 54 -12.78 2.80 1.29
N ARG A 55 -13.18 1.53 1.13
CA ARG A 55 -14.60 1.13 1.16
C ARG A 55 -15.25 1.42 2.51
N ASP A 56 -14.56 1.10 3.60
CA ASP A 56 -15.05 1.33 4.96
C ASP A 56 -15.24 2.83 5.23
N ARG A 57 -14.25 3.67 4.87
CA ARG A 57 -14.36 5.14 4.98
C ARG A 57 -15.47 5.70 4.12
N LYS A 58 -15.61 5.22 2.88
CA LYS A 58 -16.70 5.63 1.97
C LYS A 58 -18.07 5.29 2.56
N ALA A 59 -18.25 4.10 3.13
CA ALA A 59 -19.51 3.70 3.78
C ALA A 59 -19.85 4.57 5.00
N GLN A 60 -18.83 5.11 5.69
CA GLN A 60 -18.98 6.01 6.83
C GLN A 60 -19.05 7.50 6.42
N GLY A 61 -18.96 7.83 5.12
CA GLY A 61 -18.93 9.22 4.65
C GLY A 61 -17.67 10.01 5.03
N LEU A 62 -16.58 9.33 5.38
CA LEU A 62 -15.32 9.96 5.81
C LEU A 62 -14.46 10.38 4.62
N TYR A 63 -14.51 11.67 4.26
CA TYR A 63 -13.68 12.27 3.21
C TYR A 63 -12.37 12.87 3.78
N PRO A 64 -11.21 12.72 3.12
CA PRO A 64 -10.99 11.96 1.88
C PRO A 64 -11.07 10.45 2.10
N TYR A 65 -11.61 9.71 1.13
CA TYR A 65 -11.79 8.26 1.24
C TYR A 65 -10.45 7.50 1.29
N LEU A 66 -9.43 8.02 0.60
CA LEU A 66 -8.04 7.61 0.81
C LEU A 66 -7.44 8.57 1.86
N PRO A 67 -6.98 8.07 3.02
CA PRO A 67 -6.38 8.92 4.05
C PRO A 67 -5.09 9.60 3.58
N ASP A 68 -4.85 10.78 4.14
CA ASP A 68 -3.60 11.51 3.96
C ASP A 68 -2.42 10.76 4.55
N VAL A 69 -1.23 11.00 4.00
CA VAL A 69 -0.01 10.22 4.28
C VAL A 69 0.29 10.13 5.78
N GLU A 70 0.11 11.23 6.49
CA GLU A 70 0.36 11.35 7.94
C GLU A 70 -0.56 10.47 8.79
N GLU A 71 -1.80 10.24 8.34
CA GLU A 71 -2.79 9.44 9.06
C GLU A 71 -2.59 7.93 8.87
N ARG A 72 -1.89 7.53 7.80
CA ARG A 72 -1.83 6.13 7.35
C ARG A 72 -1.20 5.19 8.37
N ALA A 73 -0.19 5.66 9.10
CA ALA A 73 0.47 4.86 10.13
C ALA A 73 -0.51 4.51 11.26
N LYS A 74 -1.28 5.50 11.72
CA LYS A 74 -2.28 5.33 12.77
C LYS A 74 -3.42 4.40 12.32
N ILE A 75 -3.94 4.58 11.11
CA ILE A 75 -5.02 3.73 10.57
C ILE A 75 -4.56 2.28 10.42
N LYS A 76 -3.34 2.05 9.93
CA LYS A 76 -2.75 0.70 9.89
C LYS A 76 -2.69 0.08 11.29
N ALA A 77 -2.14 0.79 12.27
CA ALA A 77 -2.03 0.29 13.64
C ALA A 77 -3.40 -0.06 14.25
N GLN A 78 -4.39 0.82 14.09
CA GLN A 78 -5.76 0.58 14.56
C GLN A 78 -6.41 -0.64 13.90
N TYR A 79 -6.26 -0.78 12.58
CA TYR A 79 -6.82 -1.91 11.85
C TYR A 79 -6.21 -3.23 12.31
N PHE A 80 -4.88 -3.32 12.41
CA PHE A 80 -4.21 -4.53 12.90
C PHE A 80 -4.52 -4.81 14.38
N GLY A 81 -4.71 -3.78 15.20
CA GLY A 81 -5.21 -3.93 16.57
C GLY A 81 -6.59 -4.56 16.62
N ALA A 82 -7.54 -4.04 15.83
CA ALA A 82 -8.90 -4.58 15.76
C ALA A 82 -8.96 -6.03 15.25
N VAL A 83 -8.14 -6.37 14.24
CA VAL A 83 -8.01 -7.75 13.75
C VAL A 83 -7.46 -8.68 14.83
N LYS A 84 -6.43 -8.26 15.59
CA LYS A 84 -5.91 -9.07 16.70
C LYS A 84 -6.97 -9.31 17.78
N SER A 85 -7.72 -8.28 18.16
CA SER A 85 -8.77 -8.40 19.18
C SER A 85 -9.98 -9.25 18.76
N SER A 86 -10.15 -9.51 17.45
CA SER A 86 -11.25 -10.35 16.95
C SER A 86 -10.87 -11.82 16.74
N ILE A 87 -9.58 -12.15 16.90
CA ILE A 87 -9.04 -13.52 16.77
C ILE A 87 -8.65 -14.10 18.15
N SER A 88 -8.47 -13.25 19.18
CA SER A 88 -8.34 -13.65 20.59
C SER A 88 -9.69 -13.92 21.23
#